data_AF-A0A398BRS3-F1
#
_entry.id   AF-A0A398BRS3-F1
#
_cell.length_a   1.000
_cell.length_b   1.000
_cell.length_c   1.000
_cell.angle_alpha   90.00
_cell.angle_beta   90.00
_cell.angle_gamma   90.00
#
_symmetry.space_group_name_H-M   'P 1'
#
loop_
_entity.id
_entity.type
_entity.pdbx_description
1 polymer ?
#
loop_
_entity_poly.entity_id
_entity_poly.type
_entity_poly.pdbx_seq_one_letter_code
_entity_poly.pdbx_strand_id
1 'polypeptide(L)'
;MAASFEEPTDEEFAKAIAYMLAHPPKRQIVEGGVLGWSASVPQTNLQSDRVLIYVRRVRNNLFHGGKFNGRWFEPQRSAVLLQHSLTILNACLAASPAVNEAYHNEP
;
A
#
# COMPACT_ATOMS: atom_id res chain seq x y z
N MET A 1 9.48 -2.10 20.40
CA MET A 1 9.21 -0.66 20.21
C MET A 1 8.11 -0.56 19.17
N ALA A 2 7.05 0.22 19.39
CA ALA A 2 5.94 0.30 18.45
C ALA A 2 6.41 0.96 17.14
N ALA A 3 6.00 0.41 15.99
CA ALA A 3 6.27 1.02 14.70
C ALA A 3 5.50 2.36 14.60
N SER A 4 6.21 3.47 14.72
CA SER A 4 5.67 4.81 14.49
C SER A 4 5.76 5.13 12.99
N PHE A 5 4.66 5.61 12.41
CA PHE A 5 4.70 6.04 11.00
C PHE A 5 5.36 7.40 10.88
N GLU A 6 5.22 8.26 11.87
CA GLU A 6 5.70 9.63 11.91
C GLU A 6 7.21 9.68 12.18
N GLU A 7 7.68 8.82 13.08
CA GLU A 7 9.10 8.74 13.50
C GLU A 7 9.55 7.27 13.50
N PRO A 8 9.69 6.64 12.33
CA PRO A 8 10.10 5.25 12.24
C PRO A 8 11.56 5.06 12.67
N THR A 9 11.79 4.16 13.61
CA THR A 9 13.14 3.80 14.07
C THR A 9 13.79 2.69 13.25
N ASP A 10 12.98 1.90 12.54
CA ASP A 10 13.45 0.86 11.63
C ASP A 10 13.73 1.45 10.25
N GLU A 11 14.94 1.23 9.74
CA GLU A 11 15.43 1.86 8.51
C GLU A 11 14.65 1.39 7.27
N GLU A 12 14.32 0.09 7.19
CA GLU A 12 13.60 -0.46 6.05
C GLU A 12 12.13 -0.02 6.04
N PHE A 13 11.52 0.08 7.21
CA PHE A 13 10.18 0.65 7.37
C PHE A 13 10.16 2.14 6.99
N ALA A 14 11.16 2.91 7.44
CA ALA A 14 11.30 4.33 7.09
C ALA A 14 11.43 4.52 5.56
N LYS A 15 12.31 3.72 4.92
CA LYS A 15 12.48 3.72 3.46
C LYS A 15 11.18 3.36 2.74
N ALA A 16 10.45 2.37 3.23
CA ALA A 16 9.18 1.95 2.63
C ALA A 16 8.10 3.04 2.72
N ILE A 17 7.97 3.71 3.87
CA ILE A 17 7.07 4.86 4.04
C ILE A 17 7.47 5.99 3.07
N ALA A 18 8.74 6.38 3.06
CA ALA A 18 9.24 7.45 2.21
C ALA A 18 8.99 7.16 0.72
N TYR A 19 9.26 5.92 0.28
CA TYR A 19 9.01 5.51 -1.10
C TYR A 19 7.53 5.61 -1.46
N MET A 20 6.63 5.11 -0.60
CA MET A 20 5.19 5.13 -0.84
C MET A 20 4.62 6.55 -0.93
N LEU A 21 5.16 7.48 -0.14
CA LEU A 21 4.78 8.90 -0.19
C LEU A 21 5.32 9.61 -1.44
N ALA A 22 6.55 9.29 -1.86
CA ALA A 22 7.17 9.87 -3.04
C ALA A 22 6.62 9.30 -4.36
N HIS A 23 6.19 8.04 -4.37
CA HIS A 23 5.74 7.31 -5.57
C HIS A 23 4.33 6.74 -5.40
N PRO A 24 3.32 7.56 -5.09
CA PRO A 24 2.02 7.07 -4.64
C PRO A 24 1.33 6.19 -5.70
N PRO A 25 0.70 5.07 -5.30
CA PRO A 25 -0.11 4.25 -6.19
C PRO A 25 -1.37 5.01 -6.61
N LYS A 26 -1.72 4.88 -7.89
CA LYS A 26 -2.98 5.40 -8.42
C LYS A 26 -4.17 4.67 -7.80
N ARG A 27 -5.27 5.39 -7.59
CA ARG A 27 -6.55 4.82 -7.19
C ARG A 27 -7.25 4.26 -8.42
N GLN A 28 -7.61 2.99 -8.40
CA GLN A 28 -8.50 2.42 -9.41
C GLN A 28 -9.89 3.07 -9.32
N ILE A 29 -10.46 3.40 -10.47
CA ILE A 29 -11.80 3.99 -10.61
C ILE A 29 -12.55 3.26 -11.74
N VAL A 30 -13.88 3.41 -11.77
CA VAL A 30 -14.72 2.97 -12.88
C VAL A 30 -15.28 4.22 -13.55
N GLU A 31 -14.95 4.44 -14.82
CA GLU A 31 -15.43 5.55 -15.63
C GLU A 31 -16.14 4.99 -16.86
N GLY A 32 -17.45 5.28 -17.01
CA GLY A 32 -18.23 4.79 -18.15
C GLY A 32 -18.27 3.27 -18.29
N GLY A 33 -18.20 2.52 -17.18
CA GLY A 33 -18.15 1.05 -17.17
C GLY A 33 -16.77 0.45 -17.47
N VAL A 34 -15.75 1.29 -17.66
CA VAL A 34 -14.37 0.86 -17.94
C VAL A 34 -13.48 1.16 -16.73
N LEU A 35 -12.51 0.27 -16.47
CA LEU A 35 -11.50 0.50 -15.44
C LEU A 35 -10.56 1.65 -15.85
N GLY A 36 -10.40 2.61 -14.94
CA GLY A 36 -9.49 3.74 -15.03
C GLY A 36 -8.64 3.90 -13.78
N TRP A 37 -7.75 4.90 -13.79
CA TRP A 37 -6.86 5.19 -12.68
C TRP A 37 -6.74 6.69 -12.41
N SER A 38 -6.89 7.08 -11.14
CA SER A 38 -6.80 8.46 -10.65
C SER A 38 -5.53 8.66 -9.81
N ALA A 39 -4.85 9.79 -10.00
CA ALA A 39 -3.72 10.22 -9.17
C ALA A 39 -4.14 10.86 -7.83
N SER A 40 -5.42 10.78 -7.44
CA SER A 40 -5.94 11.43 -6.24
C SER A 40 -5.21 11.01 -4.95
N VAL A 41 -4.85 11.99 -4.12
CA VAL A 41 -4.29 11.77 -2.78
C VAL A 41 -5.42 11.36 -1.82
N PRO A 42 -5.19 10.41 -0.88
CA PRO A 42 -6.15 10.10 0.17
C PRO A 42 -6.50 11.33 1.02
N GLN A 43 -7.79 11.53 1.29
CA GLN A 43 -8.28 12.62 2.14
C GLN A 43 -8.09 12.25 3.61
N THR A 44 -6.88 12.43 4.12
CA THR A 44 -6.52 12.24 5.52
C THR A 44 -5.31 13.10 5.88
N ASN A 45 -5.26 13.55 7.13
CA ASN A 45 -4.14 14.29 7.71
C ASN A 45 -3.14 13.36 8.43
N LEU A 46 -3.48 12.09 8.64
CA LEU A 46 -2.61 11.11 9.28
C LEU A 46 -1.72 10.42 8.25
N GLN A 47 -0.41 10.34 8.54
CA GLN A 47 0.54 9.67 7.66
C GLN A 47 0.28 8.18 7.60
N SER A 48 0.02 7.56 8.75
CA SER A 48 -0.36 6.15 8.88
C SER A 48 -1.55 5.78 7.97
N ASP A 49 -2.66 6.54 8.06
CA ASP A 49 -3.83 6.34 7.20
C ASP A 49 -3.45 6.45 5.72
N ARG A 50 -2.71 7.50 5.35
CA ARG A 50 -2.33 7.76 3.96
C ARG A 50 -1.53 6.59 3.39
N VAL A 51 -0.52 6.11 4.13
CA VAL A 51 0.34 5.00 3.73
C VAL A 51 -0.46 3.69 3.65
N LEU A 52 -1.31 3.39 4.64
CA LEU A 52 -2.15 2.18 4.63
C LEU A 52 -3.23 2.22 3.54
N ILE A 53 -3.76 3.39 3.18
CA ILE A 53 -4.62 3.57 1.99
C ILE A 53 -3.83 3.27 0.72
N TYR A 54 -2.58 3.72 0.62
CA TYR A 54 -1.73 3.40 -0.53
C TYR A 54 -1.45 1.90 -0.64
N VAL A 55 -1.14 1.21 0.45
CA VAL A 55 -0.99 -0.27 0.47
C VAL A 55 -2.25 -0.95 -0.10
N ARG A 56 -3.45 -0.52 0.31
CA ARG A 56 -4.72 -1.03 -0.24
C ARG A 56 -4.84 -0.81 -1.75
N ARG A 57 -4.39 0.35 -2.26
CA ARG A 57 -4.39 0.62 -3.71
C ARG A 57 -3.42 -0.27 -4.46
N VAL A 58 -2.22 -0.52 -3.94
CA VAL A 58 -1.25 -1.46 -4.54
C VAL A 58 -1.89 -2.84 -4.68
N ARG A 59 -2.50 -3.34 -3.60
CA ARG A 59 -3.26 -4.59 -3.62
C ARG A 59 -4.33 -4.58 -4.71
N ASN A 60 -5.19 -3.57 -4.74
CA ASN A 60 -6.27 -3.51 -5.74
C ASN A 60 -5.74 -3.44 -7.17
N ASN A 61 -4.68 -2.68 -7.42
CA ASN A 61 -4.03 -2.58 -8.73
C ASN A 61 -3.46 -3.94 -9.19
N LEU A 62 -2.97 -4.78 -8.27
CA LEU A 62 -2.48 -6.13 -8.57
C LEU A 62 -3.62 -7.10 -8.94
N PHE A 63 -4.70 -7.12 -8.15
CA PHE A 63 -5.86 -8.00 -8.37
C PHE A 63 -6.60 -7.69 -9.67
N HIS A 64 -6.66 -6.42 -10.06
CA HIS A 64 -7.37 -5.99 -11.28
C HIS A 64 -6.46 -5.81 -12.50
N GLY A 65 -5.14 -5.81 -12.31
CA GLY A 65 -4.19 -5.89 -13.40
C GLY A 65 -4.40 -7.16 -14.24
N GLY A 66 -4.77 -8.30 -13.65
CA GLY A 66 -5.05 -9.53 -14.41
C GLY A 66 -6.10 -9.43 -15.54
N LYS A 67 -6.95 -8.38 -15.56
CA LYS A 67 -7.99 -8.16 -16.59
C LYS A 67 -7.59 -7.08 -17.61
N PHE A 68 -6.30 -6.93 -17.90
CA PHE A 68 -5.76 -5.89 -18.78
C PHE A 68 -6.35 -5.92 -20.19
N ASN A 69 -7.18 -4.92 -20.50
CA ASN A 69 -7.47 -4.50 -21.87
C ASN A 69 -6.37 -3.57 -22.44
N GLY A 70 -5.09 -3.79 -22.06
CA GLY A 70 -3.92 -3.13 -22.66
C GLY A 70 -3.63 -1.66 -22.29
N ARG A 71 -4.30 -1.05 -21.31
CA ARG A 71 -4.21 0.42 -21.07
C ARG A 71 -3.23 0.91 -20.00
N TRP A 72 -2.65 0.06 -19.15
CA TRP A 72 -1.62 0.49 -18.19
C TRP A 72 -0.85 -0.70 -17.57
N PHE A 73 0.42 -0.95 -17.93
CA PHE A 73 1.24 -1.92 -17.20
C PHE A 73 2.68 -1.42 -17.02
N GLU A 74 3.01 -1.02 -15.79
CA GLU A 74 4.38 -0.75 -15.32
C GLU A 74 4.78 -1.87 -14.34
N PRO A 75 5.20 -3.06 -14.83
CA PRO A 75 5.45 -4.22 -13.99
C PRO A 75 6.53 -3.98 -12.95
N GLN A 76 7.60 -3.29 -13.34
CA GLN A 76 8.74 -3.00 -12.46
C GLN A 76 8.30 -2.11 -11.30
N ARG A 77 7.53 -1.05 -11.59
CA ARG A 77 7.00 -0.16 -10.54
C ARG A 77 6.03 -0.89 -9.61
N SER A 78 5.19 -1.77 -10.17
CA SER A 78 4.24 -2.57 -9.39
C SER A 78 4.94 -3.51 -8.41
N ALA A 79 6.03 -4.14 -8.83
CA ALA A 79 6.85 -5.00 -7.97
C ALA A 79 7.50 -4.21 -6.82
N VAL A 80 8.06 -3.04 -7.09
CA VAL A 80 8.68 -2.19 -6.04
C VAL A 80 7.64 -1.70 -5.03
N LEU A 81 6.48 -1.24 -5.50
CA LEU A 81 5.37 -0.84 -4.62
C LEU A 81 4.85 -2.00 -3.77
N LEU A 82 4.78 -3.21 -4.34
CA LEU A 82 4.39 -4.41 -3.60
C LEU A 82 5.41 -4.76 -2.52
N GLN A 83 6.70 -4.69 -2.83
CA GLN A 83 7.77 -4.94 -1.87
C GLN A 83 7.68 -4.00 -0.67
N HIS A 84 7.56 -2.69 -0.91
CA HIS A 84 7.41 -1.71 0.18
C HIS A 84 6.10 -1.91 0.96
N SER A 85 5.02 -2.31 0.28
CA SER A 85 3.75 -2.62 0.95
C SER A 85 3.90 -3.79 1.93
N LEU A 86 4.62 -4.84 1.55
CA LEU A 86 4.89 -5.99 2.42
C LEU A 86 5.78 -5.59 3.60
N THR A 87 6.84 -4.79 3.38
CA THR A 87 7.67 -4.24 4.46
C THR A 87 6.83 -3.48 5.49
N ILE A 88 5.91 -2.63 5.03
CA ILE A 88 5.00 -1.87 5.91
C ILE A 88 4.07 -2.80 6.71
N LEU A 89 3.43 -3.77 6.04
CA LEU A 89 2.51 -4.71 6.70
C LEU A 89 3.23 -5.59 7.74
N ASN A 90 4.44 -6.05 7.44
CA ASN A 90 5.26 -6.83 8.37
C ASN A 90 5.65 -6.01 9.60
N ALA A 91 5.99 -4.72 9.44
CA ALA A 91 6.25 -3.83 10.57
C ALA A 91 5.00 -3.65 11.45
N CYS A 92 3.81 -3.50 10.84
CA CYS A 92 2.54 -3.47 11.58
C CYS A 92 2.27 -4.76 12.37
N LEU A 93 2.52 -5.93 11.75
CA LEU A 93 2.38 -7.24 12.39
C LEU A 93 3.35 -7.41 13.56
N ALA A 94 4.60 -6.94 13.43
CA ALA A 94 5.59 -7.01 14.50
C ALA A 94 5.27 -6.04 15.66
N ALA A 95 4.63 -4.91 15.37
CA ALA A 95 4.34 -3.87 16.36
C ALA A 95 3.08 -4.13 17.20
N SER A 96 2.13 -4.95 16.72
CA SER A 96 0.86 -5.18 17.41
C SER A 96 0.58 -6.67 17.59
N PRO A 97 0.69 -7.20 18.83
CA PRO A 97 0.35 -8.60 19.12
C PRO A 97 -1.08 -8.96 18.71
N ALA A 98 -2.04 -8.06 18.89
CA ALA A 98 -3.44 -8.30 18.51
C ALA A 98 -3.62 -8.43 16.99
N VAL A 99 -2.92 -7.61 16.20
CA VAL A 99 -2.95 -7.72 14.73
C VAL A 99 -2.23 -8.98 14.28
N ASN A 100 -1.11 -9.32 14.92
CA ASN A 100 -0.36 -10.55 14.64
C ASN A 100 -1.20 -11.80 14.92
N GLU A 101 -1.87 -11.85 16.07
CA GLU A 101 -2.76 -12.93 16.46
C GLU A 101 -3.92 -13.06 15.47
N ALA A 102 -4.61 -11.95 15.15
CA ALA A 102 -5.71 -11.96 14.20
C ALA A 102 -5.30 -12.40 12.79
N TYR A 103 -4.05 -12.13 12.37
CA TYR A 103 -3.52 -12.57 11.08
C TYR A 103 -3.24 -14.08 11.03
N HIS A 104 -2.75 -14.67 12.13
CA HIS A 104 -2.41 -16.10 12.17
C HIS A 104 -3.58 -17.00 12.58
N ASN A 105 -4.58 -16.44 13.27
CA ASN A 105 -5.73 -17.18 13.81
C ASN A 105 -7.01 -16.92 13.00
N GLU A 106 -6.97 -16.99 11.67
CA GLU A 106 -8.24 -17.04 10.91
C GLU A 106 -9.10 -18.21 11.42
N PRO A 107 -10.43 -18.03 11.56
CA PRO A 107 -11.35 -19.11 11.94
C PRO A 107 -11.42 -20.24 10.92
#